data_AF-Q9ZSM6-F1
#
_entry.id   AF-Q9ZSM6-F1
#
_cell.length_a   1.000
_cell.length_b   1.000
_cell.length_c   1.000
_cell.angle_alpha   90.00
_cell.angle_beta   90.00
_cell.angle_gamma   90.00
#
_symmetry.space_group_name_H-M   'P 1'
#
loop_
_entity.id
_entity.type
_entity.pdbx_description
1 polymer ?
#
loop_
_entity_poly.entity_id
_entity_poly.type
_entity_poly.pdbx_seq_one_letter_code
_entity_poly.pdbx_strand_id
1 'polypeptide(L)'
;KLLRKYSGYLSSLKQEFSKKKKKGKLPKEARQILFEWWTAHYKWPYPTEADKIALAEATGLDQKQINNWFINQRKRHWKPAENMHFSVMDNSSTSSLFADD
;
A
#
# COMPACT_ATOMS: atom_id res chain seq x y z
N LYS A 1 -1.53 20.97 40.37
CA LYS A 1 -1.07 20.76 38.96
C LYS A 1 -1.13 19.28 38.60
N LEU A 2 -2.25 18.85 38.01
CA LEU A 2 -2.57 17.45 37.67
C LEU A 2 -1.52 16.77 36.77
N LEU A 3 -0.99 17.54 35.82
CA LEU A 3 0.03 17.09 34.85
C LEU A 3 1.30 16.51 35.50
N ARG A 4 1.73 17.01 36.67
CA ARG A 4 2.95 16.52 37.33
C ARG A 4 2.75 15.16 38.01
N LYS A 5 1.54 14.87 38.49
CA LYS A 5 1.20 13.61 39.18
C LYS A 5 1.13 12.43 38.21
N TYR A 6 0.64 12.66 37.00
CA TYR A 6 0.43 11.61 36.00
C TYR A 6 1.48 11.61 34.86
N SER A 7 2.49 12.48 34.92
CA SER A 7 3.50 12.60 33.86
C SER A 7 4.22 11.27 33.56
N GLY A 8 4.56 10.48 34.58
CA GLY A 8 5.20 9.17 34.38
C GLY A 8 4.28 8.13 33.74
N TYR A 9 3.01 8.08 34.15
CA TYR A 9 2.00 7.20 33.58
C TYR A 9 1.71 7.54 32.11
N LEU A 10 1.61 8.84 31.80
CA LEU A 10 1.46 9.34 30.43
C LEU A 10 2.65 8.99 29.54
N SER A 11 3.87 9.07 30.07
CA SER A 11 5.09 8.66 29.35
C SER A 11 5.12 7.15 29.07
N SER A 12 4.74 6.33 30.05
CA SER A 12 4.64 4.87 29.88
C SER A 12 3.59 4.51 28.82
N LEU A 13 2.38 5.05 28.94
CA LEU A 13 1.32 4.86 27.93
C LEU A 13 1.78 5.29 26.53
N LYS A 14 2.42 6.46 26.43
CA LYS A 14 2.96 6.94 25.15
C LYS A 14 3.99 5.97 24.58
N GLN A 15 4.85 5.38 25.41
CA GLN A 15 5.84 4.40 24.98
C GLN A 15 5.18 3.11 24.49
N GLU A 16 4.15 2.61 25.17
CA GLU A 16 3.39 1.43 24.75
C GLU A 16 2.66 1.65 23.41
N PHE A 17 2.01 2.80 23.23
CA PHE A 17 1.36 3.13 21.96
C PHE A 17 2.38 3.40 20.84
N SER A 18 3.57 3.90 21.16
CA SER A 18 4.63 4.19 20.17
C SER A 18 5.37 2.95 19.69
N LYS A 19 5.39 1.85 20.46
CA LYS A 19 5.96 0.55 20.03
C LYS A 19 5.25 -0.02 18.80
N LYS A 20 3.98 0.33 18.57
CA LYS A 20 3.17 -0.22 17.46
C LYS A 20 3.33 0.51 16.11
N LYS A 21 4.00 1.66 16.03
CA LYS A 21 4.06 2.42 14.77
C LYS A 21 5.38 3.18 14.58
N LYS A 22 6.46 2.47 14.26
CA LYS A 22 7.50 3.11 13.45
C LYS A 22 7.03 3.11 11.99
N LYS A 23 6.56 4.28 11.54
CA LYS A 23 6.17 4.62 10.16
C LYS A 23 7.43 4.67 9.27
N GLY A 24 8.22 3.61 9.27
CA GLY A 24 9.46 3.45 8.51
C GLY A 24 9.24 2.61 7.26
N LYS A 25 10.30 2.45 6.46
CA LYS A 25 10.32 1.48 5.36
C LYS A 25 9.98 0.09 5.90
N LEU A 26 9.32 -0.74 5.11
CA LEU A 26 9.03 -2.13 5.46
C LEU A 26 10.33 -2.89 5.80
N PRO A 27 10.29 -3.87 6.73
CA PRO A 27 11.42 -4.77 7.00
C PRO A 27 12.02 -5.34 5.71
N LYS A 28 13.32 -5.63 5.70
CA LYS A 28 14.00 -6.12 4.47
C LYS A 28 13.45 -7.48 4.06
N GLU A 29 13.22 -8.33 5.04
CA GLU A 29 12.69 -9.68 4.95
C GLU A 29 11.27 -9.65 4.35
N ALA A 30 10.40 -8.79 4.91
CA ALA A 30 9.05 -8.59 4.38
C ALA A 30 9.05 -8.11 2.92
N ARG A 31 9.98 -7.22 2.55
CA ARG A 31 10.10 -6.76 1.15
C ARG A 31 10.58 -7.86 0.22
N GLN A 32 11.46 -8.73 0.68
CA GLN A 32 11.98 -9.84 -0.12
C GLN A 32 10.85 -10.81 -0.48
N ILE A 33 10.03 -11.21 0.49
CA ILE A 33 8.86 -12.09 0.28
C ILE A 33 7.87 -11.46 -0.72
N LEU A 34 7.56 -10.17 -0.56
CA LEU A 34 6.66 -9.48 -1.48
C LEU A 34 7.24 -9.37 -2.89
N PHE A 35 8.55 -9.19 -3.00
CA PHE A 35 9.24 -9.14 -4.28
C PHE A 35 9.29 -10.50 -4.98
N GLU A 36 9.44 -11.59 -4.24
CA GLU A 36 9.38 -12.96 -4.79
C GLU A 36 8.00 -13.28 -5.36
N TRP A 37 6.92 -12.94 -4.64
CA TRP A 37 5.58 -13.10 -5.19
C TRP A 37 5.40 -12.23 -6.45
N TRP A 38 5.88 -11.00 -6.41
CA TRP A 38 5.82 -10.05 -7.52
C TRP A 38 6.51 -10.56 -8.79
N THR A 39 7.73 -11.10 -8.67
CA THR A 39 8.48 -11.59 -9.83
C THR A 39 7.81 -12.81 -10.44
N ALA A 40 7.28 -13.71 -9.62
CA ALA A 40 6.50 -14.87 -10.09
C ALA A 40 5.23 -14.45 -10.85
N HIS A 41 4.61 -13.34 -10.47
CA HIS A 41 3.35 -12.85 -11.05
C HIS A 41 3.50 -11.57 -11.89
N TYR A 42 4.70 -11.30 -12.43
CA TYR A 42 4.98 -10.02 -13.10
C TYR A 42 4.03 -9.70 -14.26
N LYS A 43 3.55 -10.73 -14.98
CA LYS A 43 2.60 -10.59 -16.08
C LYS A 43 1.23 -10.06 -15.61
N TRP A 44 0.80 -10.46 -14.42
CA TRP A 44 -0.47 -10.03 -13.81
C TRP A 44 -0.33 -9.87 -12.29
N PRO A 45 0.25 -8.74 -11.82
CA PRO A 45 0.64 -8.58 -10.42
C PRO A 45 -0.54 -8.07 -9.57
N TYR A 46 -1.63 -8.82 -9.56
CA TYR A 46 -2.84 -8.58 -8.78
C TYR A 46 -3.08 -9.78 -7.85
N PRO A 47 -2.58 -9.74 -6.61
CA PRO A 47 -2.77 -10.83 -5.66
C PRO A 47 -4.26 -10.97 -5.32
N THR A 48 -4.72 -12.21 -5.21
CA THR A 48 -6.06 -12.54 -4.71
C THR A 48 -6.19 -12.23 -3.21
N GLU A 49 -7.39 -12.29 -2.66
CA GLU A 49 -7.58 -12.13 -1.21
C GLU A 49 -6.84 -13.20 -0.41
N ALA A 50 -6.83 -14.45 -0.90
CA ALA A 50 -6.07 -15.53 -0.30
C ALA A 50 -4.56 -15.25 -0.31
N ASP A 51 -4.02 -14.77 -1.45
CA ASP A 51 -2.61 -14.38 -1.54
C ASP A 51 -2.27 -13.25 -0.57
N LYS A 52 -3.15 -12.24 -0.44
CA LYS A 52 -2.93 -11.13 0.51
C LYS A 52 -2.90 -11.61 1.95
N ILE A 53 -3.76 -12.56 2.32
CA ILE A 53 -3.76 -13.17 3.65
C ILE A 53 -2.45 -13.93 3.88
N ALA A 54 -2.06 -14.81 2.96
CA ALA A 54 -0.82 -15.58 3.07
C ALA A 54 0.43 -14.68 3.15
N LEU A 55 0.47 -13.59 2.36
CA LEU A 55 1.56 -12.61 2.39
C LEU A 55 1.57 -11.81 3.69
N ALA A 56 0.40 -11.45 4.22
CA ALA A 56 0.29 -10.78 5.51
C ALA A 56 0.84 -11.66 6.65
N GLU A 57 0.47 -12.95 6.66
CA GLU A 57 0.97 -13.93 7.62
C GLU A 57 2.49 -14.14 7.51
N ALA A 58 3.01 -14.32 6.29
CA ALA A 58 4.43 -14.55 6.06
C ALA A 58 5.31 -13.34 6.39
N THR A 59 4.79 -12.12 6.20
CA THR A 59 5.55 -10.87 6.39
C THR A 59 5.31 -10.19 7.73
N GLY A 60 4.27 -10.61 8.48
CA GLY A 60 3.81 -9.94 9.69
C GLY A 60 3.26 -8.53 9.45
N LEU A 61 2.84 -8.23 8.22
CA LEU A 61 2.29 -6.93 7.83
C LEU A 61 0.77 -6.98 7.77
N ASP A 62 0.12 -5.85 8.03
CA ASP A 62 -1.32 -5.72 7.82
C ASP A 62 -1.64 -5.85 6.33
N GLN A 63 -2.80 -6.43 5.98
CA GLN A 63 -3.27 -6.52 4.58
C GLN A 63 -3.31 -5.14 3.89
N LYS A 64 -3.57 -4.06 4.62
CA LYS A 64 -3.49 -2.69 4.10
C LYS A 64 -2.08 -2.32 3.63
N GLN A 65 -1.05 -2.75 4.35
CA GLN A 65 0.34 -2.52 3.96
C GLN A 65 0.71 -3.35 2.73
N ILE A 66 0.23 -4.60 2.64
CA ILE A 66 0.36 -5.45 1.46
C ILE A 66 -0.27 -4.76 0.24
N ASN A 67 -1.53 -4.33 0.35
CA ASN A 67 -2.25 -3.63 -0.71
C ASN A 67 -1.49 -2.38 -1.18
N ASN A 68 -1.07 -1.53 -0.24
CA ASN A 68 -0.32 -0.32 -0.55
C ASN A 68 1.02 -0.62 -1.22
N TRP A 69 1.70 -1.70 -0.82
CA TRP A 69 2.94 -2.10 -1.44
C TRP A 69 2.71 -2.49 -2.89
N PHE A 70 1.73 -3.36 -3.19
CA PHE A 70 1.44 -3.78 -4.56
C PHE A 70 0.97 -2.64 -5.46
N ILE A 71 0.15 -1.72 -4.95
CA ILE A 71 -0.26 -0.52 -5.69
C ILE A 71 0.97 0.33 -6.07
N ASN A 72 1.84 0.60 -5.10
CA ASN A 72 3.05 1.39 -5.35
C ASN A 72 4.05 0.66 -6.25
N GLN A 73 4.17 -0.67 -6.10
CA GLN A 73 5.06 -1.50 -6.89
C GLN A 73 4.63 -1.51 -8.37
N ARG A 74 3.33 -1.69 -8.65
CA ARG A 74 2.77 -1.54 -10.00
C ARG A 74 3.05 -0.16 -10.58
N LYS A 75 2.70 0.89 -9.85
CA LYS A 75 2.91 2.27 -10.31
C LYS A 75 4.37 2.57 -10.69
N ARG A 76 5.34 1.96 -10.02
CA ARG A 76 6.78 2.23 -10.22
C ARG A 76 7.45 1.30 -11.23
N HIS A 77 7.04 0.04 -11.28
CA HIS A 77 7.82 -1.02 -11.91
C HIS A 77 7.05 -1.89 -12.90
N TRP A 78 5.74 -1.73 -13.02
CA TRP A 78 4.94 -2.49 -13.97
C TRP A 78 4.76 -1.70 -15.25
N LYS A 79 5.33 -2.24 -16.33
CA LYS A 79 5.13 -1.77 -17.69
C LYS A 79 4.52 -2.92 -18.47
N PRO A 80 3.19 -2.93 -18.71
CA PRO A 80 2.61 -3.88 -19.64
C PRO A 80 3.34 -3.75 -20.98
N ALA A 81 3.72 -4.86 -21.61
CA ALA A 81 4.25 -4.81 -22.97
C ALA A 81 3.26 -4.06 -23.88
N GLU A 82 3.76 -3.29 -24.84
CA GLU A 82 3.06 -2.23 -25.61
C GLU A 82 1.71 -2.62 -26.26
N ASN A 83 1.34 -3.90 -26.24
CA ASN A 83 0.08 -4.41 -26.79
C ASN A 83 -1.07 -4.46 -25.77
N MET A 84 -0.87 -3.97 -24.54
CA MET A 84 -1.92 -3.85 -23.51
C MET A 84 -2.18 -2.37 -23.16
N HIS A 85 -2.26 -1.52 -24.19
CA HIS A 85 -2.86 -0.19 -24.05
C HIS A 85 -4.34 -0.38 -23.77
N PHE A 86 -4.69 -0.55 -22.49
CA PHE A 86 -6.07 -0.47 -22.04
C PHE A 86 -6.51 0.97 -22.24
N SER A 87 -7.22 1.22 -23.34
CA SER A 87 -7.80 2.49 -23.74
C SER A 87 -8.78 2.98 -22.66
N VAL A 88 -8.28 3.57 -21.59
CA VAL A 88 -9.10 4.46 -20.77
C VAL A 88 -9.09 5.78 -21.52
N MET A 89 -10.15 5.96 -22.30
CA MET A 89 -10.44 7.23 -22.94
C MET A 89 -10.28 8.37 -21.93
N ASP A 90 -9.46 9.33 -22.32
CA ASP A 90 -9.39 10.66 -21.73
C ASP A 90 -10.80 11.26 -21.66
N ASN A 91 -11.40 11.29 -20.48
CA ASN A 91 -12.65 12.01 -20.22
C ASN A 91 -12.37 13.48 -19.85
N SER A 92 -11.52 14.16 -20.63
CA SER A 92 -11.26 15.60 -20.50
C SER A 92 -11.78 16.38 -21.71
N SER A 93 -12.88 15.94 -22.32
CA SER A 93 -13.56 16.67 -23.39
C SER A 93 -15.08 16.42 -23.38
N THR A 94 -15.75 16.82 -22.30
CA THR A 94 -17.23 16.98 -22.31
C THR A 94 -17.65 18.43 -22.01
N SER A 95 -16.76 19.41 -22.21
CA SER A 95 -17.01 20.82 -21.93
C SER A 95 -17.35 21.64 -23.19
N SER A 96 -17.96 21.04 -24.22
CA SER A 96 -18.38 21.80 -25.42
C SER A 96 -19.54 21.11 -26.14
N LEU A 97 -20.68 20.92 -25.47
CA LEU A 97 -21.88 20.38 -26.11
C LEU A 97 -23.20 20.97 -25.57
N PHE A 98 -23.15 22.17 -24.99
CA PHE A 98 -24.33 22.95 -24.62
C PHE A 98 -24.06 24.46 -24.77
N ALA A 99 -24.04 24.94 -26.00
CA ALA A 99 -24.28 26.36 -26.32
C ALA A 99 -24.61 26.42 -27.82
N ASP A 100 -25.91 26.42 -28.13
CA ASP A 100 -26.56 27.09 -29.29
C ASP A 100 -27.95 26.46 -29.49
N ASP A 101 -28.96 27.03 -28.81
CA ASP A 101 -30.25 27.51 -29.34
C ASP A 101 -30.98 28.33 -28.26
#